data_AF-L0D7Y7-F1
#
_entry.id   AF-L0D7Y7-F1
#
_cell.length_a   1.000
_cell.length_b   1.000
_cell.length_c   1.000
_cell.angle_alpha   90.00
_cell.angle_beta   90.00
_cell.angle_gamma   90.00
#
_symmetry.space_group_name_H-M   'P 1'
#
loop_
_entity.id
_entity.type
_entity.pdbx_description
1 polymer ?
#
loop_
_entity_poly.entity_id
_entity_poly.type
_entity_poly.pdbx_seq_one_letter_code
_entity_poly.pdbx_strand_id
1 'polypeptide(L)'
;MQLIRLNRFRPASLLLLATLPLGGCGTDSSAPADPYTRVAVAGTVTLDGNPLSEGTIQLDPAADTKGPTAAGEIHQGKFAIDKTQGPVAGKYLVRISGRPIVKISEGTQPGGTPKVTPDPVPSQFNTKSKLETDVPADGSSNLEFALKK
;
A
#
# COMPACT_ATOMS: atom_id res chain seq x y z
N MET A 1 56.57 73.03 18.56
CA MET A 1 56.59 72.12 19.72
C MET A 1 56.52 70.69 19.17
N GLN A 2 57.65 69.97 19.12
CA GLN A 2 57.67 68.55 18.78
C GLN A 2 56.99 67.75 19.89
N LEU A 3 56.34 66.62 19.56
CA LEU A 3 56.88 65.29 19.88
C LEU A 3 55.89 64.18 19.48
N ILE A 4 56.47 63.16 18.88
CA ILE A 4 55.94 61.83 18.60
C ILE A 4 55.69 61.08 19.92
N ARG A 5 54.58 60.34 20.04
CA ARG A 5 54.52 59.09 20.81
C ARG A 5 53.68 58.04 20.09
N LEU A 6 54.27 56.85 20.09
CA LEU A 6 53.91 55.61 19.43
C LEU A 6 52.78 54.85 20.18
N ASN A 7 52.09 53.95 19.43
CA ASN A 7 51.82 52.55 19.82
C ASN A 7 50.68 52.26 20.83
N ARG A 8 49.64 51.52 20.38
CA ARG A 8 49.30 50.14 20.79
C ARG A 8 47.81 49.80 20.45
N PHE A 9 47.64 48.72 19.67
CA PHE A 9 46.63 47.65 19.82
C PHE A 9 45.14 47.99 20.07
N ARG A 10 44.30 47.61 19.08
CA ARG A 10 43.29 46.52 19.18
C ARG A 10 42.50 46.41 17.86
N PRO A 11 42.51 45.28 17.16
CA PRO A 11 41.74 45.13 15.93
C PRO A 11 40.27 44.89 16.30
N ALA A 12 39.40 45.84 16.00
CA ALA A 12 37.96 45.71 16.18
C ALA A 12 37.29 45.59 14.81
N SER A 13 36.76 44.39 14.55
CA SER A 13 35.52 44.09 13.83
C SER A 13 35.17 44.89 12.58
N LEU A 14 35.17 44.22 11.43
CA LEU A 14 34.08 44.36 10.46
C LEU A 14 34.01 43.13 9.55
N LEU A 15 33.18 42.15 9.91
CA LEU A 15 32.74 41.10 8.98
C LEU A 15 31.28 40.77 9.31
N LEU A 16 30.40 41.62 8.79
CA LEU A 16 28.95 41.47 8.88
C LEU A 16 28.50 40.48 7.78
N LEU A 17 28.62 39.18 8.06
CA LEU A 17 28.10 38.14 7.20
C LEU A 17 26.60 37.96 7.49
N ALA A 18 25.78 38.63 6.69
CA ALA A 18 24.32 38.56 6.75
C ALA A 18 23.84 37.15 6.36
N THR A 19 23.54 36.32 7.36
CA THR A 19 22.94 35.00 7.19
C THR A 19 21.45 35.15 6.89
N LEU A 20 21.06 34.84 5.66
CA LEU A 20 19.68 34.62 5.23
C LEU A 20 19.20 33.28 5.83
N PRO A 21 18.19 33.23 6.72
CA PRO A 21 17.54 31.96 7.02
C PRO A 21 16.65 31.60 5.82
N LEU A 22 17.11 30.65 5.02
CA LEU A 22 16.30 29.88 4.09
C LEU A 22 15.27 29.07 4.91
N GLY A 23 14.13 29.68 5.22
CA GLY A 23 12.95 28.98 5.74
C GLY A 23 12.27 28.21 4.61
N GLY A 24 12.85 27.07 4.23
CA GLY A 24 12.32 26.16 3.22
C GLY A 24 11.93 24.81 3.83
N CYS A 25 10.70 24.39 3.54
CA CYS A 25 10.21 23.01 3.46
C CYS A 25 10.32 22.14 4.73
N GLY A 26 9.35 22.30 5.63
CA GLY A 26 8.95 21.21 6.52
C GLY A 26 7.75 20.53 5.91
N THR A 27 7.93 19.36 5.29
CA THR A 27 6.82 18.49 4.89
C THR A 27 6.02 18.17 6.15
N ASP A 28 4.82 18.74 6.27
CA ASP A 28 3.87 18.38 7.29
C ASP A 28 3.59 16.87 7.18
N SER A 29 4.29 16.08 7.98
CA SER A 29 4.04 14.65 8.17
C SER A 29 2.86 14.48 9.12
N SER A 30 1.78 15.19 8.82
CA SER A 30 0.50 15.18 9.54
C SER A 30 -0.43 14.11 8.98
N ALA A 31 0.12 13.00 8.49
CA ALA A 31 -0.62 11.75 8.44
C ALA A 31 -0.63 11.18 9.87
N PRO A 32 -1.80 10.91 10.47
CA PRO A 32 -1.87 10.21 11.75
C PRO A 32 -1.01 8.94 11.67
N ALA A 33 -0.12 8.75 12.64
CA ALA A 33 0.62 7.50 12.74
C ALA A 33 -0.39 6.35 12.82
N ASP A 34 -0.23 5.35 11.96
CA ASP A 34 -1.09 4.18 11.97
C ASP A 34 -0.99 3.50 13.35
N PRO A 35 -2.10 3.41 14.13
CA PRO A 35 -2.06 2.87 15.49
C PRO A 35 -1.96 1.34 15.52
N TYR A 36 -2.01 0.67 14.36
CA TYR A 36 -2.08 -0.78 14.27
C TYR A 36 -0.69 -1.42 14.11
N THR A 37 -0.45 -2.50 14.85
CA THR A 37 0.70 -3.37 14.61
C THR A 37 0.38 -4.31 13.45
N ARG A 38 0.61 -3.80 12.24
CA ARG A 38 0.39 -4.57 11.00
C ARG A 38 1.48 -5.60 10.78
N VAL A 39 1.15 -6.63 10.00
CA VAL A 39 2.06 -7.69 9.56
C VAL A 39 2.02 -7.83 8.05
N ALA A 40 3.09 -8.33 7.45
CA ALA A 40 3.10 -8.63 6.03
C ALA A 40 2.41 -9.98 5.78
N VAL A 41 1.65 -10.08 4.69
CA VAL A 41 1.05 -11.34 4.24
C VAL A 41 1.32 -11.58 2.78
N ALA A 42 1.59 -12.82 2.40
CA ALA A 42 1.74 -13.25 1.02
C ALA A 42 1.21 -14.66 0.83
N GLY A 43 0.92 -15.00 -0.41
CA GLY A 43 0.28 -16.26 -0.70
C GLY A 43 -0.04 -16.48 -2.16
N THR A 44 -0.81 -17.52 -2.40
CA THR A 44 -1.25 -17.94 -3.73
C THR A 44 -2.76 -18.09 -3.83
N VAL A 45 -3.27 -17.84 -5.04
CA VAL A 45 -4.68 -17.97 -5.40
C VAL A 45 -4.79 -18.77 -6.70
N THR A 46 -5.56 -19.84 -6.65
CA THR A 46 -5.89 -20.64 -7.84
C THR A 46 -7.39 -20.66 -8.09
N LEU A 47 -7.80 -20.76 -9.34
CA LEU A 47 -9.17 -20.93 -9.80
C LEU A 47 -9.24 -22.18 -10.67
N ASP A 48 -10.03 -23.16 -10.25
CA ASP A 48 -10.18 -24.46 -10.91
C ASP A 48 -8.84 -25.15 -11.20
N GLY A 49 -7.90 -25.03 -10.25
CA GLY A 49 -6.55 -25.62 -10.34
C GLY A 49 -5.53 -24.80 -11.13
N ASN A 50 -5.92 -23.67 -11.75
CA ASN A 50 -5.01 -22.78 -12.47
C ASN A 50 -4.70 -21.52 -11.64
N PRO A 51 -3.49 -20.95 -11.71
CA PRO A 51 -3.19 -19.66 -11.08
C PRO A 51 -4.16 -18.57 -11.56
N LEU A 52 -4.73 -17.79 -10.64
CA LEU A 52 -5.59 -16.67 -11.02
C LEU A 52 -4.74 -15.59 -11.72
N SER A 53 -4.95 -15.38 -13.02
CA SER A 53 -4.07 -14.51 -13.82
C SER A 53 -3.95 -13.08 -13.26
N GLU A 54 -5.09 -12.45 -12.96
CA GLU A 54 -5.18 -11.07 -12.49
C GLU A 54 -6.37 -10.94 -11.54
N GLY A 55 -6.20 -10.20 -10.45
CA GLY A 55 -7.27 -10.01 -9.48
C GLY A 55 -6.88 -9.15 -8.30
N THR A 56 -7.74 -9.17 -7.28
CA THR A 56 -7.52 -8.49 -6.01
C THR A 56 -7.96 -9.43 -4.89
N ILE A 57 -7.17 -9.46 -3.82
CA ILE A 57 -7.55 -10.06 -2.55
C ILE A 57 -7.82 -8.95 -1.54
N GLN A 58 -8.90 -9.10 -0.79
CA GLN A 58 -9.28 -8.24 0.32
C GLN A 58 -9.47 -9.11 1.57
N LEU A 59 -8.92 -8.64 2.68
CA LEU A 59 -9.01 -9.23 4.00
C LEU A 59 -9.84 -8.30 4.87
N ASP A 60 -11.10 -8.66 5.10
CA ASP A 60 -12.00 -7.94 6.00
C ASP A 60 -11.91 -8.51 7.41
N PRO A 61 -11.57 -7.70 8.44
CA PRO A 61 -11.48 -8.19 9.80
C PRO A 61 -12.79 -8.83 10.27
N ALA A 62 -12.72 -10.01 10.88
CA ALA A 62 -13.86 -10.59 11.57
C ALA A 62 -14.23 -9.76 12.81
N ALA A 63 -15.40 -10.01 13.42
CA ALA A 63 -15.92 -9.22 14.54
C ALA A 63 -14.97 -9.21 15.77
N ASP A 64 -14.19 -10.26 15.92
CA ASP A 64 -13.18 -10.52 16.94
C ASP A 64 -11.81 -9.91 16.62
N THR A 65 -11.58 -9.43 15.40
CA THR A 65 -10.33 -8.80 14.94
C THR A 65 -10.50 -7.29 14.83
N LYS A 66 -9.78 -6.54 15.67
CA LYS A 66 -9.77 -5.06 15.61
C LYS A 66 -8.64 -4.57 14.73
N GLY A 67 -8.96 -4.23 13.49
CA GLY A 67 -8.00 -3.67 12.57
C GLY A 67 -8.64 -3.10 11.31
N PRO A 68 -7.82 -2.55 10.42
CA PRO A 68 -8.26 -2.09 9.11
C PRO A 68 -8.41 -3.28 8.15
N THR A 69 -9.24 -3.09 7.12
CA THR A 69 -9.21 -3.95 5.93
C THR A 69 -7.85 -3.82 5.26
N ALA A 70 -7.29 -4.95 4.82
CA ALA A 70 -6.10 -5.00 3.99
C ALA A 70 -6.47 -5.51 2.60
N ALA A 71 -5.81 -5.00 1.56
CA ALA A 71 -6.03 -5.45 0.20
C ALA A 71 -4.72 -5.51 -0.58
N GLY A 72 -4.67 -6.39 -1.58
CA GLY A 72 -3.50 -6.56 -2.44
C GLY A 72 -3.90 -7.01 -3.83
N GLU A 73 -3.07 -6.69 -4.81
CA GLU A 73 -3.23 -7.20 -6.17
C GLU A 73 -2.75 -8.65 -6.26
N ILE A 74 -3.45 -9.43 -7.10
CA ILE A 74 -3.08 -10.79 -7.44
C ILE A 74 -2.54 -10.76 -8.88
N HIS A 75 -1.30 -11.20 -9.06
CA HIS A 75 -0.68 -11.38 -10.37
C HIS A 75 -0.19 -12.82 -10.50
N GLN A 76 -0.62 -13.50 -11.57
CA GLN A 76 -0.23 -14.88 -11.86
C GLN A 76 -0.42 -15.83 -10.65
N GLY A 77 -1.55 -15.65 -9.95
CA GLY A 77 -1.94 -16.42 -8.79
C GLY A 77 -1.12 -16.13 -7.54
N LYS A 78 -0.35 -15.03 -7.48
CA LYS A 78 0.43 -14.64 -6.31
C LYS A 78 -0.01 -13.26 -5.83
N PHE A 79 -0.02 -13.06 -4.52
CA PHE A 79 -0.22 -11.75 -3.91
C PHE A 79 0.79 -11.55 -2.79
N ALA A 80 1.09 -10.28 -2.52
CA ALA A 80 1.85 -9.86 -1.35
C ALA A 80 1.32 -8.50 -0.89
N ILE A 81 1.07 -8.39 0.41
CA ILE A 81 0.69 -7.16 1.08
C ILE A 81 1.78 -6.89 2.13
N ASP A 82 2.54 -5.83 1.91
CA ASP A 82 3.61 -5.44 2.81
C ASP A 82 3.07 -4.91 4.14
N LYS A 83 3.97 -4.78 5.13
CA LYS A 83 3.61 -4.37 6.49
C LYS A 83 2.93 -3.00 6.56
N THR A 84 3.16 -2.09 5.61
CA THR A 84 2.57 -0.74 5.65
C THR A 84 1.08 -0.75 5.31
N GLN A 85 0.65 -1.71 4.50
CA GLN A 85 -0.74 -1.88 4.04
C GLN A 85 -1.39 -3.17 4.58
N GLY A 86 -0.60 -3.98 5.30
CA GLY A 86 -0.97 -5.32 5.75
C GLY A 86 -2.04 -5.38 6.83
N PRO A 87 -2.60 -6.56 7.07
CA PRO A 87 -3.55 -6.80 8.15
C PRO A 87 -2.88 -6.71 9.53
N VAL A 88 -3.68 -6.70 10.59
CA VAL A 88 -3.22 -7.05 11.93
C VAL A 88 -3.32 -8.57 12.13
N ALA A 89 -2.75 -9.07 13.22
CA ALA A 89 -2.96 -10.46 13.60
C ALA A 89 -4.45 -10.73 13.93
N GLY A 90 -4.98 -11.86 13.49
CA GLY A 90 -6.34 -12.29 13.80
C GLY A 90 -7.07 -12.94 12.63
N LYS A 91 -8.38 -13.09 12.81
CA LYS A 91 -9.28 -13.74 11.86
C LYS A 91 -9.85 -12.76 10.83
N TYR A 92 -9.89 -13.18 9.57
CA TYR A 92 -10.35 -12.37 8.45
C TYR A 92 -11.31 -13.15 7.54
N LEU A 93 -12.32 -12.45 7.02
CA LEU A 93 -13.10 -12.88 5.86
C LEU A 93 -12.32 -12.50 4.59
N VAL A 94 -12.04 -13.48 3.75
CA VAL A 94 -11.28 -13.31 2.52
C VAL A 94 -12.24 -13.09 1.36
N ARG A 95 -12.00 -12.04 0.58
CA ARG A 95 -12.76 -11.74 -0.63
C ARG A 95 -11.80 -11.63 -1.79
N ILE A 96 -12.05 -12.40 -2.83
CA ILE A 96 -11.21 -12.45 -4.02
C ILE A 96 -12.06 -12.09 -5.22
N SER A 97 -11.61 -11.12 -6.01
CA SER A 97 -12.19 -10.75 -7.29
C SER A 97 -11.16 -10.96 -8.40
N GLY A 98 -11.60 -11.45 -9.55
CA GLY A 98 -10.77 -11.48 -10.74
C GLY A 98 -10.88 -10.18 -11.52
N ARG A 99 -9.83 -9.82 -12.25
CA ARG A 99 -9.87 -8.68 -13.17
C ARG A 99 -10.64 -9.09 -14.44
N PRO A 100 -11.77 -8.44 -14.78
CA PRO A 100 -12.46 -8.76 -16.02
C PRO A 100 -11.67 -8.30 -17.24
N ILE A 101 -11.79 -9.04 -18.35
CA ILE A 101 -11.11 -8.71 -19.60
C ILE A 101 -11.99 -7.73 -20.38
N VAL A 102 -11.45 -6.56 -20.69
CA VAL A 102 -12.08 -5.62 -21.60
C VAL A 102 -11.76 -6.06 -23.02
N LYS A 103 -12.76 -6.51 -23.77
CA LYS A 103 -12.61 -6.84 -25.19
C LYS A 103 -13.08 -5.66 -26.02
N ILE A 104 -12.16 -5.05 -26.74
CA ILE A 104 -12.48 -4.11 -27.81
C ILE A 104 -12.67 -4.95 -29.07
N SER A 105 -13.90 -5.08 -29.55
CA SER A 105 -14.18 -5.81 -30.78
C SER A 105 -13.63 -5.01 -31.97
N GLU A 106 -12.95 -5.67 -32.90
CA GLU A 106 -12.60 -5.10 -34.21
C GLU A 106 -13.89 -4.65 -34.90
N GLY A 107 -14.04 -3.35 -35.14
CA GLY A 107 -15.28 -2.72 -35.59
C GLY A 107 -15.96 -1.78 -34.58
N THR A 108 -15.38 -1.60 -33.39
CA THR A 108 -15.84 -0.56 -32.46
C THR A 108 -15.54 0.81 -33.04
N GLN A 109 -16.57 1.48 -33.56
CA GLN A 109 -16.49 2.86 -34.06
C GLN A 109 -15.97 3.79 -32.94
N PRO A 110 -15.24 4.89 -33.25
CA PRO A 110 -14.87 5.88 -32.23
C PRO A 110 -16.10 6.32 -31.43
N GLY A 111 -16.12 6.05 -30.11
CA GLY A 111 -17.27 6.28 -29.23
C GLY A 111 -18.11 5.03 -28.87
N GLY A 112 -17.78 3.84 -29.37
CA GLY A 112 -18.44 2.59 -28.97
C GLY A 112 -18.10 2.17 -27.53
N THR A 113 -19.07 1.56 -26.84
CA THR A 113 -18.89 1.08 -25.47
C THR A 113 -18.06 -0.21 -25.44
N PRO A 114 -16.95 -0.27 -24.68
CA PRO A 114 -16.19 -1.51 -24.52
C PRO A 114 -17.03 -2.61 -23.89
N LYS A 115 -16.96 -3.84 -24.41
CA LYS A 115 -17.63 -5.00 -23.80
C LYS A 115 -16.74 -5.56 -22.70
N VAL A 116 -17.18 -5.39 -21.45
CA VAL A 116 -16.50 -5.94 -20.27
C VAL A 116 -17.04 -7.35 -20.01
N THR A 117 -16.16 -8.35 -19.89
CA THR A 117 -16.59 -9.70 -19.48
C THR A 117 -17.01 -9.68 -18.00
N PRO A 118 -17.82 -10.64 -17.54
CA PRO A 118 -18.03 -10.84 -16.10
C PRO A 118 -16.71 -11.15 -15.37
N ASP A 119 -16.69 -10.92 -14.06
CA ASP A 119 -15.60 -11.37 -13.18
C ASP A 119 -15.46 -12.91 -13.29
N PRO A 120 -14.24 -13.44 -13.58
CA PRO A 120 -14.03 -14.88 -13.66
C PRO A 120 -14.18 -15.61 -12.32
N VAL A 121 -14.08 -14.89 -11.19
CA VAL A 121 -14.21 -15.45 -9.84
C VAL A 121 -15.68 -15.47 -9.42
N PRO A 122 -16.23 -16.63 -9.03
CA PRO A 122 -17.62 -16.73 -8.57
C PRO A 122 -17.92 -15.87 -7.35
N SER A 123 -19.15 -15.36 -7.27
CA SER A 123 -19.64 -14.56 -6.14
C SER A 123 -19.44 -15.21 -4.76
N GLN A 124 -19.39 -16.55 -4.67
CA GLN A 124 -19.16 -17.29 -3.42
C GLN A 124 -17.77 -17.11 -2.81
N PHE A 125 -16.84 -16.49 -3.55
CA PHE A 125 -15.51 -16.12 -3.07
C PHE A 125 -15.31 -14.61 -3.00
N ASN A 126 -16.34 -13.82 -3.35
CA ASN A 126 -16.34 -12.36 -3.30
C ASN A 126 -17.55 -11.85 -2.51
N THR A 127 -18.63 -11.45 -3.19
CA THR A 127 -19.81 -10.83 -2.59
C THR A 127 -20.52 -11.67 -1.55
N LYS A 128 -20.48 -12.99 -1.70
CA LYS A 128 -21.05 -13.97 -0.78
C LYS A 128 -19.96 -14.85 -0.15
N SER A 129 -18.76 -14.29 0.01
CA SER A 129 -17.64 -15.05 0.55
C SER A 129 -17.94 -15.65 1.92
N LYS A 130 -17.46 -16.88 2.10
CA LYS A 130 -17.36 -17.57 3.40
C LYS A 130 -15.93 -18.05 3.64
N LEU A 131 -14.97 -17.62 2.81
CA LEU A 131 -13.57 -17.96 2.99
C LEU A 131 -13.03 -17.21 4.20
N GLU A 132 -12.42 -17.93 5.11
CA GLU A 132 -11.80 -17.37 6.30
C GLU A 132 -10.30 -17.70 6.30
N THR A 133 -9.51 -16.79 6.85
CA THR A 133 -8.09 -17.03 7.11
C THR A 133 -7.73 -16.50 8.49
N ASP A 134 -6.78 -17.17 9.13
CA ASP A 134 -6.10 -16.65 10.30
C ASP A 134 -4.78 -16.01 9.88
N VAL A 135 -4.49 -14.83 10.40
CA VAL A 135 -3.25 -14.10 10.17
C VAL A 135 -2.43 -14.16 11.47
N PRO A 136 -1.28 -14.87 11.47
CA PRO A 136 -0.39 -14.93 12.61
C PRO A 136 0.21 -13.56 12.99
N ALA A 137 0.68 -13.43 14.23
CA ALA A 137 1.29 -12.20 14.74
C ALA A 137 2.64 -11.85 14.09
N ASP A 138 3.30 -12.81 13.47
CA ASP A 138 4.51 -12.66 12.66
C ASP A 138 4.21 -12.48 11.16
N GLY A 139 2.94 -12.52 10.76
CA GLY A 139 2.49 -12.52 9.37
C GLY A 139 2.51 -13.92 8.77
N SER A 140 2.35 -14.00 7.45
CA SER A 140 2.40 -15.28 6.73
C SER A 140 2.86 -15.07 5.30
N SER A 141 3.72 -15.94 4.78
CA SER A 141 4.15 -15.90 3.37
C SER A 141 3.56 -17.03 2.52
N ASN A 142 2.71 -17.89 3.12
CA ASN A 142 2.18 -19.09 2.49
C ASN A 142 0.67 -19.25 2.70
N LEU A 143 -0.09 -18.17 2.57
CA LEU A 143 -1.56 -18.27 2.53
C LEU A 143 -1.98 -18.88 1.19
N GLU A 144 -2.81 -19.92 1.21
CA GLU A 144 -3.21 -20.63 -0.01
C GLU A 144 -4.73 -20.61 -0.17
N PHE A 145 -5.21 -20.08 -1.30
CA PHE A 145 -6.63 -20.00 -1.62
C PHE A 145 -6.93 -20.76 -2.91
N ALA A 146 -7.46 -21.98 -2.78
CA ALA A 146 -7.90 -22.79 -3.90
C ALA A 146 -9.40 -22.59 -4.17
N LEU A 147 -9.72 -21.78 -5.16
CA LEU A 147 -11.09 -21.46 -5.56
C LEU A 147 -11.60 -22.52 -6.54
N LYS A 148 -12.76 -23.12 -6.23
CA LYS A 148 -13.43 -24.10 -7.10
C LYS A 148 -14.84 -23.63 -7.40
N LYS A 149 -15.20 -23.61 -8.68
CA LYS A 149 -16.57 -23.24 -9.10
C LYS A 149 -17.59 -24.28 -8.69
#